data_AF-A0A939HAD9-F1
#
_entry.id   AF-A0A939HAD9-F1
#
_cell.length_a   1.000
_cell.length_b   1.000
_cell.length_c   1.000
_cell.angle_alpha   90.00
_cell.angle_beta   90.00
_cell.angle_gamma   90.00
#
_symmetry.space_group_name_H-M   'P 1'
#
loop_
_entity.id
_entity.type
_entity.pdbx_description
1 polymer ?
#
loop_
_entity_poly.entity_id
_entity_poly.type
_entity_poly.pdbx_seq_one_letter_code
_entity_poly.pdbx_strand_id
1 'polypeptide(L)' 'METISVREFSQMTRIKECQVRDLTFAKTFPCVRIGARVHIFKDKALKWLEMHEGKTVNIKRNPF' A
#
# COMPACT_ATOMS: atom_id res chain seq x y z
N MET A 1 10.23 2.71 -13.23
CA MET A 1 9.66 2.05 -12.04
C MET A 1 9.53 3.11 -10.96
N GLU A 2 8.31 3.52 -10.61
CA GLU A 2 8.07 4.62 -9.67
C GLU A 2 7.95 4.11 -8.23
N THR A 3 8.64 4.77 -7.30
CA THR A 3 8.49 4.52 -5.86
C THR A 3 7.86 5.71 -5.18
N ILE A 4 6.89 5.46 -4.31
CA ILE A 4 6.18 6.50 -3.56
C ILE A 4 6.33 6.29 -2.06
N SER A 5 6.09 7.35 -1.29
CA SER A 5 6.14 7.28 0.17
C SER A 5 4.89 6.59 0.75
N VAL A 6 4.97 6.17 2.01
CA VAL A 6 3.82 5.64 2.77
C VAL A 6 2.60 6.57 2.72
N ARG A 7 2.84 7.89 2.88
CA ARG A 7 1.80 8.92 2.82
C ARG A 7 1.12 9.00 1.45
N GLU A 8 1.90 9.05 0.38
CA GLU A 8 1.41 9.06 -1.00
C GLU A 8 0.57 7.81 -1.29
N PHE A 9 1.07 6.63 -0.90
CA PHE A 9 0.36 5.37 -1.09
C PHE A 9 -0.95 5.33 -0.28
N SER A 10 -0.94 5.84 0.94
CA SER A 10 -2.13 5.98 1.80
C SER A 10 -3.18 6.89 1.16
N GLN A 11 -2.79 8.05 0.63
CA GLN A 11 -3.72 8.96 -0.04
C GLN A 11 -4.31 8.35 -1.32
N MET A 12 -3.49 7.63 -2.09
CA MET A 12 -3.93 6.96 -3.32
C MET A 12 -4.92 5.82 -3.05
N THR A 13 -4.64 4.98 -2.07
CA THR A 13 -5.42 3.77 -1.78
C THR A 13 -6.54 4.01 -0.76
N ARG A 14 -6.57 5.21 -0.15
CA ARG A 14 -7.40 5.56 1.01
C ARG A 14 -7.22 4.63 2.23
N ILE A 15 -6.16 3.81 2.24
CA ILE A 15 -5.75 2.99 3.39
C ILE A 15 -5.07 3.91 4.40
N LYS A 16 -5.34 3.75 5.70
CA LYS A 16 -4.70 4.58 6.74
C LYS A 16 -3.18 4.41 6.72
N GLU A 17 -2.43 5.49 6.90
CA GLU A 17 -0.96 5.44 6.95
C GLU A 17 -0.41 4.40 7.94
N CYS A 18 -1.05 4.24 9.10
CA CYS A 18 -0.68 3.21 10.08
C CYS A 18 -0.80 1.79 9.51
N GLN A 19 -1.85 1.51 8.73
CA GLN A 19 -2.05 0.21 8.08
C GLN A 19 -1.07 0.02 6.93
N VAL A 20 -0.81 1.06 6.12
CA VAL A 20 0.23 1.00 5.08
C VAL A 20 1.60 0.73 5.70
N ARG A 21 1.90 1.37 6.84
CA ARG A 21 3.14 1.13 7.57
C ARG A 21 3.21 -0.33 8.04
N ASP A 22 2.12 -0.88 8.57
CA ASP A 22 2.04 -2.30 8.96
C ASP A 22 2.25 -3.24 7.75
N LEU A 23 1.63 -2.94 6.61
CA LEU A 23 1.83 -3.67 5.35
C LEU A 23 3.30 -3.67 4.93
N THR A 24 4.04 -2.58 5.16
CA THR A 24 5.48 -2.53 4.84
C THR A 24 6.34 -3.42 5.74
N PHE A 25 5.80 -4.01 6.81
CA PHE A 25 6.45 -5.08 7.58
C PHE A 25 6.12 -6.48 7.04
N ALA A 26 5.09 -6.63 6.21
CA ALA A 26 4.80 -7.91 5.58
C ALA A 26 5.92 -8.26 4.59
N LYS A 27 6.49 -9.46 4.73
CA LYS A 27 7.61 -9.94 3.90
C LYS A 27 7.28 -9.97 2.40
N THR A 28 6.00 -10.02 2.05
CA THR A 28 5.51 -10.09 0.66
C THR A 28 5.15 -8.73 0.08
N PHE A 29 5.08 -7.67 0.90
CA PHE A 29 4.68 -6.35 0.41
C PHE A 29 5.84 -5.69 -0.36
N PRO A 30 5.60 -5.22 -1.60
CA PRO A 30 6.66 -4.70 -2.45
C PRO A 30 7.02 -3.27 -2.03
N CYS A 31 7.90 -3.18 -1.05
CA CYS A 31 8.54 -1.96 -0.59
C CYS A 31 10.04 -2.20 -0.36
N VAL A 32 10.81 -1.11 -0.33
CA VAL A 32 12.22 -1.12 0.06
C VAL A 32 12.42 -0.09 1.17
N ARG A 33 13.20 -0.47 2.19
CA ARG A 33 13.58 0.42 3.28
C ARG A 33 14.99 0.91 3.02
N ILE A 34 15.15 2.23 2.94
CA ILE A 34 16.45 2.87 2.74
C ILE A 34 16.66 3.79 3.95
N GLY A 35 17.48 3.31 4.90
CA GLY A 35 17.61 3.94 6.22
C GLY A 35 16.28 3.99 6.96
N ALA A 36 15.88 5.19 7.42
CA ALA A 36 14.61 5.42 8.11
C ALA A 36 13.41 5.61 7.17
N ARG A 37 13.62 5.62 5.85
CA ARG A 37 12.56 5.89 4.86
C ARG A 37 12.07 4.59 4.21
N VAL A 38 10.76 4.53 3.98
CA VAL A 38 10.10 3.41 3.28
C VAL A 38 9.64 3.88 1.92
N HIS A 39 10.12 3.21 0.88
CA HIS A 39 9.79 3.46 -0.51
C HIS A 39 8.94 2.31 -1.03
N ILE A 40 7.70 2.59 -1.40
CA ILE A 40 6.72 1.60 -1.87
C ILE A 40 6.75 1.57 -3.39
N PHE A 41 6.92 0.39 -3.98
CA PHE A 41 6.89 0.24 -5.44
C PHE A 41 5.44 0.32 -5.92
N LYS A 42 5.02 1.47 -6.44
CA LYS A 42 3.61 1.79 -6.74
C LYS A 42 2.90 0.69 -7.54
N ASP A 43 3.41 0.35 -8.73
CA ASP A 43 2.80 -0.65 -9.60
C ASP A 43 2.72 -2.04 -8.94
N LYS A 44 3.78 -2.44 -8.22
CA LYS A 44 3.82 -3.75 -7.58
C LYS A 44 2.89 -3.79 -6.36
N ALA A 45 2.84 -2.70 -5.58
CA ALA A 45 2.04 -2.60 -4.37
C ALA A 45 0.56 -2.54 -4.68
N LEU A 46 0.17 -1.86 -5.77
CA LEU A 46 -1.20 -1.91 -6.28
C LEU A 46 -1.57 -3.31 -6.74
N LYS A 47 -0.73 -3.98 -7.53
CA LYS A 47 -0.97 -5.39 -7.93
C LYS A 47 -1.04 -6.34 -6.73
N TRP A 48 -0.18 -6.13 -5.74
CA TRP A 48 -0.20 -6.88 -4.49
C TRP A 48 -1.51 -6.66 -3.74
N LEU A 49 -1.98 -5.41 -3.66
CA LEU A 49 -3.31 -5.13 -3.14
C LEU A 49 -4.36 -5.88 -3.94
N GLU A 50 -4.45 -5.74 -5.27
CA GLU A 50 -5.46 -6.46 -6.08
C GLU A 50 -5.46 -7.99 -5.83
N MET A 51 -4.29 -8.60 -5.70
CA MET A 51 -4.15 -10.04 -5.42
C MET A 51 -4.57 -10.44 -3.99
N HIS A 52 -4.37 -9.56 -3.00
CA HIS A 52 -4.69 -9.79 -1.59
C HIS A 52 -6.05 -9.20 -1.17
N GLU A 53 -6.59 -8.25 -1.93
CA GLU A 53 -7.85 -7.53 -1.74
C GLU A 53 -9.06 -8.34 -2.22
N GLY A 54 -8.87 -9.36 -3.06
CA GLY A 54 -9.92 -10.36 -3.35
C GLY A 54 -10.49 -11.03 -2.09
N LYS A 55 -9.85 -10.86 -0.92
CA LYS A 55 -10.38 -11.26 0.41
C LYS A 55 -10.72 -10.10 1.34
N THR A 56 -10.34 -8.85 1.04
CA THR A 56 -10.36 -7.76 2.05
C THR A 56 -10.61 -6.35 1.51
N VAL A 57 -11.06 -6.14 0.26
CA VAL A 57 -11.64 -4.84 -0.16
C VAL A 57 -13.05 -5.01 -0.72
N ASN A 58 -13.92 -5.32 0.22
CA ASN A 58 -15.25 -4.74 0.24
C ASN A 58 -15.28 -3.48 1.13
N ILE A 59 -14.24 -2.63 1.04
CA ILE A 59 -14.24 -1.31 1.70
C ILE A 59 -14.97 -0.34 0.77
N LYS A 60 -16.30 -0.46 0.77
CA LYS A 60 -17.29 0.55 0.36
C LYS A 60 -16.84 1.54 -0.73
N ARG A 61 -17.01 1.14 -2.00
CA ARG A 61 -17.51 2.10 -3.00
C ARG A 61 -18.97 2.41 -2.63
N ASN A 62 -19.19 3.34 -1.70
CA ASN A 62 -20.50 3.94 -1.48
C ASN A 62 -20.38 5.42 -1.91
N PRO A 63 -20.83 5.78 -3.12
CA PRO A 63 -20.97 7.17 -3.52
C PRO A 63 -22.24 7.73 -2.86
N PHE A 64 -22.07 8.55 -1.82
CA PHE A 64 -23.06 9.53 -1.38
C PHE A 64 -22.32 10.81 -1.00
#